data_AF-A0A5B8UNM1-F1
#
_entry.id   AF-A0A5B8UNM1-F1
#
_cell.length_a   1.000
_cell.length_b   1.000
_cell.length_c   1.000
_cell.angle_alpha   90.00
_cell.angle_beta   90.00
_cell.angle_gamma   90.00
#
_symmetry.space_group_name_H-M   'P 1'
#
loop_
_entity.id
_entity.type
_entity.pdbx_description
1 polymer ?
#
loop_
_entity_poly.entity_id
_entity_poly.type
_entity_poly.pdbx_seq_one_letter_code
_entity_poly.pdbx_strand_id
1 'polypeptide(L)' 'MKQVILHVDEKKYKFLMELLKNFDFVSIQKEDRTKTQTLTTIAEGMQEAILASKGKTSSRPAKAFLNEL' A
#
# COMPACT_ATOMS: atom_id res chain seq x y z
N MET A 1 14.01 12.33 20.96
CA MET A 1 13.35 12.79 19.72
C MET A 1 12.23 13.74 20.10
N LYS A 2 11.96 14.79 19.31
CA LYS A 2 10.89 15.76 19.58
C LYS A 2 9.79 15.56 18.54
N GLN A 3 8.53 15.60 18.97
CA GLN A 3 7.37 15.46 18.11
C GLN A 3 6.57 16.76 18.11
N VAL A 4 6.04 17.13 16.94
CA VAL A 4 5.17 18.29 16.77
C VAL A 4 3.89 17.82 16.10
N ILE A 5 2.76 18.35 16.58
CA ILE A 5 1.43 18.16 15.97
C ILE A 5 1.05 19.50 15.34
N LEU A 6 0.66 19.47 14.07
CA LEU A 6 0.33 20.65 13.29
C LEU A 6 -1.14 20.59 12.91
N HIS A 7 -1.90 21.63 13.26
CA HIS A 7 -3.25 21.84 12.71
C HIS A 7 -3.13 22.75 11.51
N VAL A 8 -3.57 22.28 10.35
CA VAL A 8 -3.37 22.94 9.06
C VAL A 8 -4.71 23.06 8.38
N ASP A 9 -4.97 24.19 7.74
CA ASP A 9 -6.13 24.35 6.86
C ASP A 9 -6.12 23.25 5.79
N GLU A 10 -7.26 22.59 5.58
CA GLU A 10 -7.44 21.50 4.63
C GLU A 10 -7.00 21.89 3.22
N LYS A 11 -7.26 23.15 2.81
CA LYS A 11 -6.85 23.68 1.49
C LYS A 11 -5.34 23.77 1.34
N LYS A 12 -4.60 23.81 2.44
CA LYS A 12 -3.13 23.92 2.48
C LYS A 12 -2.45 22.60 2.81
N TYR A 13 -3.19 21.57 3.19
CA TYR A 13 -2.64 20.27 3.57
C TYR A 13 -1.79 19.64 2.47
N LYS A 14 -2.31 19.57 1.23
CA LYS A 14 -1.59 18.99 0.08
C LYS A 14 -0.27 19.72 -0.19
N PHE A 15 -0.31 21.05 -0.19
CA PHE A 15 0.88 21.89 -0.38
C PHE A 15 1.93 21.64 0.70
N LEU A 16 1.53 21.60 1.97
CA LEU A 16 2.45 21.34 3.07
C LEU A 16 3.07 19.94 2.95
N MET A 17 2.30 18.92 2.61
CA MET A 17 2.82 17.56 2.41
C MET A 17 3.84 17.47 1.27
N GLU A 18 3.61 18.19 0.16
CA GLU A 18 4.57 18.26 -0.94
C GLU A 18 5.86 18.97 -0.54
N LEU A 19 5.76 20.06 0.24
CA LEU A 19 6.92 20.76 0.78
C LEU A 19 7.73 19.85 1.73
N LEU A 20 7.05 19.18 2.67
CA LEU A 20 7.70 18.32 3.67
C LEU A 20 8.42 17.13 3.05
N LYS A 21 7.94 16.60 1.92
CA LYS A 21 8.60 15.51 1.19
C LYS A 21 9.98 15.89 0.64
N ASN A 22 10.27 17.18 0.47
CA ASN A 22 11.56 17.64 -0.03
C ASN A 22 12.65 17.71 1.06
N PHE A 23 12.28 17.56 2.33
CA PHE A 23 13.23 17.53 3.44
C PHE A 23 13.57 16.08 3.78
N ASP A 24 14.82 15.70 3.58
CA ASP A 24 15.38 14.36 3.85
C ASP A 24 15.40 14.01 5.35
N PHE A 25 15.40 15.02 6.21
CA PHE A 25 15.36 14.87 7.67
C PHE A 25 13.94 14.77 8.25
N VAL A 26 12.89 14.84 7.43
CA VAL A 26 11.49 14.78 7.89
C VAL A 26 10.89 13.41 7.64
N SER A 27 10.46 12.74 8.72
CA SER A 27 9.67 11.52 8.64
C SER A 27 8.20 11.83 8.89
N ILE A 28 7.37 11.60 7.88
CA ILE A 28 5.92 11.78 7.96
C ILE A 28 5.31 10.44 8.35
N GLN A 29 4.81 10.33 9.58
CA GLN A 29 3.98 9.20 9.99
C GLN A 29 2.61 9.34 9.34
N LYS A 30 2.42 8.70 8.19
CA LYS A 30 1.09 8.50 7.62
C LYS A 30 0.47 7.29 8.30
N GLU A 31 -0.74 7.43 8.81
CA GLU A 31 -1.63 6.27 9.02
C GLU A 31 -2.09 5.76 7.63
N ASP A 32 -1.15 5.29 6.80
CA ASP A 32 -1.45 4.61 5.55
C ASP A 32 -1.90 3.18 5.86
N ARG A 33 -3.13 3.01 6.39
CA ARG A 33 -3.76 1.68 6.51
C ARG A 33 -3.83 0.96 5.15
N THR A 34 -3.86 1.74 4.07
CA THR A 34 -4.04 1.29 2.69
C THR A 34 -2.82 0.61 2.07
N LYS A 35 -1.58 1.09 2.32
CA LYS A 35 -0.39 0.52 1.66
C LYS A 35 -0.02 -0.87 2.16
N THR A 36 -0.19 -1.11 3.45
CA THR A 36 0.02 -2.43 4.05
C THR A 36 -0.97 -3.44 3.47
N GLN A 37 -2.26 -3.08 3.34
CA GLN A 37 -3.26 -3.96 2.75
C GLN A 37 -2.93 -4.34 1.30
N THR A 38 -2.48 -3.39 0.46
CA THR A 38 -2.15 -3.70 -0.94
C THR A 38 -0.97 -4.66 -1.07
N LEU A 39 0.07 -4.52 -0.24
CA LEU A 39 1.24 -5.41 -0.28
C LEU A 39 0.91 -6.81 0.23
N THR A 40 0.07 -6.92 1.26
CA THR A 40 -0.39 -8.22 1.77
C THR A 40 -1.23 -8.94 0.72
N THR A 41 -2.18 -8.25 0.08
CA THR A 41 -3.02 -8.84 -0.98
C THR A 41 -2.20 -9.29 -2.20
N ILE A 42 -1.19 -8.53 -2.63
CA ILE A 42 -0.31 -8.93 -3.74
C ILE A 42 0.54 -10.16 -3.36
N ALA A 43 1.06 -10.21 -2.13
CA ALA A 43 1.84 -11.34 -1.65
C ALA A 43 1.00 -12.62 -1.52
N GLU A 44 -0.24 -12.51 -1.06
CA GLU A 44 -1.20 -13.61 -0.97
C GLU A 44 -1.56 -14.16 -2.37
N GLY A 45 -1.90 -13.29 -3.32
CA GLY A 45 -2.19 -13.70 -4.71
C GLY A 45 -1.00 -14.38 -5.41
N MET A 46 0.23 -13.96 -5.09
CA MET A 46 1.44 -14.62 -5.60
C MET A 46 1.66 -16.00 -4.99
N GLN A 47 1.39 -16.18 -3.68
CA GLN A 47 1.46 -17.51 -3.05
C GLN A 47 0.43 -18.47 -3.62
N GLU A 48 -0.80 -18.02 -3.85
CA GLU A 48 -1.85 -18.85 -4.47
C GLU A 48 -1.47 -19.28 -5.89
N ALA A 49 -0.87 -18.39 -6.69
CA ALA A 49 -0.36 -18.73 -8.02
C ALA A 49 0.79 -19.75 -7.98
N ILE A 50 1.67 -19.66 -6.98
CA ILE A 50 2.76 -20.63 -6.77
C ILE A 50 2.21 -22.00 -6.35
N LEU A 51 1.17 -22.03 -5.51
CA LEU A 51 0.53 -23.27 -5.07
C LEU A 51 -0.29 -23.94 -6.20
N ALA A 52 -0.95 -23.13 -7.03
CA ALA A 52 -1.67 -23.58 -8.22
C ALA A 52 -0.73 -24.13 -9.30
N SER A 53 0.43 -23.51 -9.52
CA SER A 53 1.44 -24.00 -10.49
C SER A 53 2.12 -25.29 -10.04
N LYS A 54 2.17 -25.57 -8.73
CA LYS A 54 2.69 -26.82 -8.16
C LYS A 54 1.66 -27.97 -8.14
N GLY A 55 0.48 -27.78 -8.73
CA GLY A 55 -0.52 -28.85 -8.92
C GLY A 55 -1.20 -29.36 -7.64
N LYS A 56 -1.15 -28.61 -6.54
CA LYS A 56 -1.69 -29.04 -5.23
C LYS A 56 -3.14 -28.61 -4.95
N THR A 57 -3.75 -27.80 -5.81
CA THR A 57 -5.15 -27.37 -5.69
C THR A 57 -5.81 -27.23 -7.06
N SER A 58 -7.11 -27.54 -7.13
CA SER A 58 -7.92 -27.47 -8.36
C SER A 58 -8.04 -26.01 -8.83
N SER A 59 -7.25 -25.64 -9.83
CA SER A 59 -7.06 -24.25 -10.26
C SER A 59 -8.30 -23.68 -10.95
N ARG A 60 -8.77 -22.51 -10.51
CA ARG A 60 -9.52 -21.61 -11.41
C ARG A 60 -8.54 -20.98 -12.40
N PRO A 61 -8.89 -20.80 -13.68
CA PRO A 61 -7.97 -20.25 -14.68
C PRO A 61 -7.46 -18.87 -14.27
N ALA A 62 -6.15 -18.62 -14.40
CA ALA A 62 -5.54 -17.31 -14.12
C ALA A 62 -6.21 -16.16 -14.89
N LYS A 63 -6.84 -16.47 -16.03
CA LYS A 63 -7.62 -15.54 -16.84
C LYS A 63 -8.90 -15.03 -16.16
N ALA A 64 -9.46 -15.79 -15.23
CA ALA A 64 -10.63 -15.38 -14.44
C ALA A 64 -10.24 -14.43 -13.31
N PHE A 65 -9.11 -14.69 -12.64
CA PHE A 65 -8.59 -13.81 -11.57
C PHE A 65 -8.23 -12.41 -12.08
N LEU A 66 -7.58 -12.32 -13.25
CA LEU A 66 -7.22 -11.02 -13.85
C LEU A 66 -8.43 -10.21 -14.35
N ASN A 67 -9.60 -10.84 -14.51
CA ASN A 67 -10.84 -10.16 -14.89
C ASN A 67 -11.65 -9.66 -13.68
N GLU A 68 -11.28 -10.07 -12.46
CA GLU A 68 -11.96 -9.68 -11.21
C GLU A 68 -11.23 -8.52 -10.48
N LEU A 69 -10.02 -8.15 -10.92
CA LEU A 69 -9.32 -6.92 -10.53
C LEU A 69 -9.76 -5.73 -11.38
#